data_AF-A0A5K0V5L9-F1
#
_entry.id   AF-A0A5K0V5L9-F1
#
_cell.length_a   1.000
_cell.length_b   1.000
_cell.length_c   1.000
_cell.angle_alpha   90.00
_cell.angle_beta   90.00
_cell.angle_gamma   90.00
#
_symmetry.space_group_name_H-M   'P 1'
#
loop_
_entity.id
_entity.type
_entity.pdbx_description
1 polymer ?
#
loop_
_entity_poly.entity_id
_entity_poly.type
_entity_poly.pdbx_seq_one_letter_code
_entity_poly.pdbx_strand_id
1 'polypeptide(L)' 'TGEWELVPKVTALCIGNPKSFGGGMKITPHAEPHSGNLEVLEFSLFSSVERGRHLTPEGC' A
#
# COMPACT_ATOMS: atom_id res chain seq x y z
N THR A 1 17.06 3.04 -8.76
CA THR A 1 16.66 1.75 -8.19
C THR A 1 16.49 1.92 -6.69
N GLY A 2 15.25 1.83 -6.19
CA GLY A 2 14.99 1.84 -4.75
C GLY A 2 15.52 0.57 -4.07
N GLU A 3 15.77 0.63 -2.76
CA GLU A 3 16.16 -0.56 -2.00
C GLU A 3 14.97 -1.48 -1.76
N TRP A 4 15.18 -2.78 -1.93
CA TRP A 4 14.20 -3.80 -1.60
C TRP A 4 14.12 -3.98 -0.09
N GLU A 5 12.90 -3.99 0.45
CA GLU A 5 12.65 -4.23 1.87
C GLU A 5 11.89 -5.55 2.07
N LEU A 6 12.37 -6.38 2.99
CA LEU A 6 11.66 -7.57 3.45
C LEU A 6 10.71 -7.21 4.60
N VAL A 7 9.41 -7.45 4.41
CA VAL A 7 8.40 -7.26 5.46
C VAL A 7 7.84 -8.63 5.90
N PRO A 8 8.42 -9.26 6.93
CA PRO A 8 7.94 -10.55 7.41
C PRO A 8 6.66 -10.40 8.25
N LYS A 9 5.85 -11.47 8.29
CA LYS A 9 4.66 -11.63 9.15
C LYS A 9 3.46 -10.71 8.83
N VAL A 10 3.26 -10.39 7.56
CA VAL A 10 2.02 -9.73 7.11
C VAL A 10 0.88 -10.73 6.99
N THR A 11 -0.32 -10.31 7.38
CA THR A 11 -1.57 -11.04 7.10
C THR A 11 -2.18 -10.62 5.78
N ALA A 12 -2.12 -9.33 5.44
CA ALA A 12 -2.58 -8.83 4.15
C ALA A 12 -1.65 -7.73 3.63
N LEU A 13 -1.48 -7.71 2.32
CA LEU A 13 -0.81 -6.65 1.57
C LEU A 13 -1.81 -6.07 0.59
N CYS A 14 -2.06 -4.78 0.68
CA CYS A 14 -2.95 -4.05 -0.21
C CYS A 14 -2.14 -3.08 -1.05
N ILE A 15 -2.28 -3.16 -2.38
CA ILE A 15 -1.61 -2.27 -3.32
C ILE A 15 -2.68 -1.61 -4.19
N GLY A 16 -2.67 -0.29 -4.26
CA GLY A 16 -3.75 0.46 -4.89
C GLY A 16 -3.31 1.80 -5.47
N ASN A 17 -3.87 2.13 -6.64
CA ASN A 17 -3.85 3.46 -7.22
C ASN A 17 -5.14 4.26 -6.96
N PRO A 18 -6.36 3.67 -7.01
CA PRO A 18 -7.56 4.42 -6.76
C PRO A 18 -7.82 4.60 -5.26
N LYS A 19 -8.36 5.75 -4.88
CA LYS A 19 -8.73 6.07 -3.50
C LYS A 19 -9.95 5.27 -3.00
N SER A 20 -10.81 4.86 -3.93
CA SER A 20 -12.05 4.14 -3.65
C SER A 20 -12.15 2.92 -4.55
N PHE A 21 -12.39 1.77 -3.94
CA PHE A 21 -12.67 0.51 -4.60
C PHE A 21 -14.18 0.25 -4.64
N GLY A 22 -14.61 -0.72 -5.44
CA GLY A 22 -16.03 -1.07 -5.60
C GLY A 22 -16.78 -1.17 -4.28
N GLY A 23 -17.97 -0.58 -4.20
CA GLY A 23 -18.75 -0.50 -2.96
C GLY A 23 -18.33 0.62 -1.99
N GLY A 24 -17.42 1.53 -2.39
CA GLY A 24 -17.03 2.70 -1.58
C GLY A 24 -15.94 2.41 -0.54
N MET A 25 -15.32 1.24 -0.61
CA MET A 25 -14.23 0.87 0.30
C MET A 25 -12.97 1.70 0.02
N LYS A 26 -12.31 2.18 1.08
CA LYS A 26 -11.08 2.99 0.99
C LYS A 26 -9.87 2.19 1.45
N ILE A 27 -9.55 1.14 0.68
CA ILE A 27 -8.47 0.22 1.01
C ILE A 27 -7.11 0.93 0.98
N THR A 28 -6.92 1.85 0.02
CA THR A 28 -5.76 2.76 -0.07
C THR A 28 -6.27 4.21 0.02
N PRO A 29 -6.54 4.71 1.24
CA PRO A 29 -7.21 5.99 1.46
C PRO A 29 -6.33 7.21 1.15
N HIS A 30 -5.01 7.04 0.98
CA HIS A 30 -4.06 8.11 0.66
C HIS A 30 -3.58 8.06 -0.80
N ALA A 31 -4.02 7.09 -1.60
CA ALA A 31 -3.67 6.98 -3.00
C ALA A 31 -4.06 8.25 -3.78
N GLU A 32 -3.15 8.71 -4.63
CA GLU A 32 -3.33 9.83 -5.55
C GLU A 32 -3.22 9.30 -6.99
N PRO A 33 -4.35 9.08 -7.69
CA PRO A 33 -4.41 8.35 -8.96
C PRO A 33 -3.52 8.89 -10.09
N HIS A 34 -3.06 10.14 -9.97
CA HIS A 34 -2.27 10.84 -10.99
C HIS A 34 -0.81 11.06 -10.59
N SER A 35 -0.42 10.65 -9.38
CA SER A 35 0.96 10.81 -8.89
C SER A 35 1.96 9.92 -9.62
N GLY A 36 1.48 8.92 -10.36
CA GLY A 36 2.31 7.87 -10.95
C GLY A 36 2.73 6.81 -9.94
N ASN A 37 2.29 6.90 -8.69
CA ASN A 37 2.72 6.04 -7.59
C ASN A 37 1.55 5.23 -7.04
N LEU A 38 1.86 4.07 -6.45
CA LEU A 38 0.90 3.19 -5.79
C LEU A 38 0.99 3.37 -4.28
N GLU A 39 -0.13 3.39 -3.58
CA GLU A 39 -0.12 3.23 -2.14
C GLU A 39 -0.04 1.75 -1.78
N VAL A 40 0.76 1.44 -0.76
CA VAL A 40 0.93 0.12 -0.18
C VAL A 40 0.59 0.16 1.29
N LEU A 41 -0.28 -0.75 1.71
CA LEU A 41 -0.65 -0.95 3.10
C LEU A 41 -0.37 -2.38 3.52
N GLU A 42 0.33 -2.50 4.64
CA GLU A 42 0.65 -3.77 5.29
C GLU A 42 -0.27 -3.94 6.50
N PHE A 43 -1.01 -5.04 6.55
CA PHE A 43 -1.82 -5.42 7.71
C PHE A 43 -1.26 -6.67 8.37
N SER A 44 -1.08 -6.64 9.68
CA SER A 44 -0.56 -7.77 10.46
C SER A 44 -1.43 -7.99 11.70
N LEU A 45 -2.14 -9.12 11.79
CA LEU A 45 -3.06 -9.38 12.91
C LEU A 45 -2.38 -9.37 14.30
N PHE A 46 -1.10 -9.74 14.35
CA PHE A 46 -0.35 -9.90 15.62
C PHE A 46 0.50 -8.70 16.01
N SER A 47 0.52 -7.64 15.20
CA SER A 47 1.17 -6.37 15.52
C SER A 47 0.23 -5.25 15.12
N SER A 48 -0.35 -4.54 16.09
CA SER A 48 -1.30 -3.43 15.86
C SER A 48 -0.65 -2.19 15.23
N VAL A 49 0.08 -2.34 14.12
CA VAL A 49 0.78 -1.27 13.40
C VAL A 49 0.32 -1.29 11.94
N GLU A 50 -0.50 -0.32 11.56
CA GLU A 50 -0.78 0.00 10.17
C GLU A 50 0.37 0.87 9.64
N ARG A 51 1.09 0.40 8.63
CA ARG A 51 2.09 1.21 7.89
C ARG A 51 1.60 1.46 6.47
N GLY A 52 1.25 2.70 6.18
CA GLY A 52 0.99 3.18 4.81
C GLY A 52 2.28 3.68 4.16
N ARG A 53 2.54 3.26 2.92
CA ARG A 53 3.73 3.61 2.13
C ARG A 53 3.34 3.94 0.69
N HIS A 54 4.25 4.58 -0.04
CA HIS A 54 4.05 4.98 -1.43
C HIS A 54 5.15 4.35 -2.30
N LEU A 55 4.77 3.52 -3.28
CA LEU A 55 5.67 2.92 -4.26
C LEU A 55 5.73 3.77 -5.53
N THR A 56 6.94 4.03 -6.00
CA THR A 56 7.17 4.72 -7.27
C THR A 56 7.45 3.72 -8.39
N PRO A 57 7.21 4.05 -9.67
CA PRO A 57 7.44 3.17 -10.81
C PRO A 57 8.89 2.68 -10.96
N GLU A 58 9.85 3.41 -10.41
CA GLU A 58 11.30 3.15 -10.47
C GLU A 58 11.77 2.03 -9.50
N GLY A 59 10.82 1.35 -8.85
CA GLY A 59 11.05 0.34 -7.80
C GLY A 59 10.31 -0.99 -8.01
N CYS A 60 10.15 -1.43 -9.26
CA CYS A 60 9.81 -2.82 -9.60
C CYS A 60 11.01 -3.55 -10.19
#